data_AF-A0A1L3FDK9-F1
#
_entry.id   AF-A0A1L3FDK9-F1
#
_cell.length_a   1.000
_cell.length_b   1.000
_cell.length_c   1.000
_cell.angle_alpha   90.00
_cell.angle_beta   90.00
_cell.angle_gamma   90.00
#
_symmetry.space_group_name_H-M   'P 1'
#
loop_
_entity.id
_entity.type
_entity.pdbx_description
1 polymer ?
#
loop_
_entity_poly.entity_id
_entity_poly.type
_entity_poly.pdbx_seq_one_letter_code
_entity_poly.pdbx_strand_id
1 'polypeptide(L)'
;MEAELATEQKRRLTENRLKYYRPYAKQRAFHEAGLVYRERLFRAANQVGKTIAGGFEAAMHATGRYPDDWRGKVFNEPTFAWVGSPTGETLRDNPQRILLGRVGQHGTGSIPKDAIVETVPGAGVSDLVGTIIVRWGGGGDVQAGHSSIGLKSYVQGREKWQGETLHWLWFDEEPPDDIYSEGLTRTNVTGGPVWLTFTPLLGMSEVVRRFLLEKSPDRHDTSMTIEEAEHFTPEQRQKIITSYPAHERDARTKGIPILGSGRIFPVTEELITVAPFEIPTHWHRIGGMDFGWDHPFAAVELAWDADQDIVYVIKAHRLREATPVVHAGAIRSWGPLPWAWPRDGRRETLEGAGVALAEQYRAQQLNMLDVHAQFADGSVSVEAGLMDMLTRMETGKLKVFRTLLDWFEEFRLYHRKDGKVVKLGDDLLSATRYGMMMLRFAEQIYRRDKPRRRRGFFWGGGHDTGAWMSG
;
A
#
# COMPACT_ATOMS: atom_id res chain seq x y z
N MET A 1 33.78 46.82 -18.25
CA MET A 1 33.39 47.00 -16.83
C MET A 1 31.98 46.48 -16.51
N GLU A 2 30.87 47.07 -16.97
CA GLU A 2 29.52 46.58 -16.63
C GLU A 2 29.22 45.16 -17.14
N ALA A 3 29.61 44.84 -18.39
CA ALA A 3 29.44 43.50 -18.97
C ALA A 3 30.29 42.43 -18.26
N GLU A 4 31.49 42.79 -17.79
CA GLU A 4 32.37 41.89 -17.03
C GLU A 4 31.83 41.64 -15.62
N LEU A 5 31.29 42.68 -14.97
CA LEU A 5 30.64 42.56 -13.67
C LEU A 5 29.39 41.68 -13.75
N ALA A 6 28.56 41.85 -14.79
CA ALA A 6 27.38 41.02 -15.02
C ALA A 6 27.77 39.55 -15.32
N THR A 7 28.85 39.33 -16.06
CA THR A 7 29.36 37.99 -16.38
C THR A 7 29.90 37.29 -15.13
N GLU A 8 30.68 38.00 -14.31
CA GLU A 8 31.21 37.47 -13.04
C GLU A 8 30.10 37.20 -12.01
N GLN A 9 29.09 38.08 -11.92
CA GLN A 9 27.91 37.85 -11.09
C GLN A 9 27.14 36.60 -11.55
N LYS A 10 26.88 36.47 -12.86
CA LYS A 10 26.23 35.29 -13.44
C LYS A 10 27.03 34.02 -13.18
N ARG A 11 28.37 34.08 -13.31
CA ARG A 11 29.26 32.98 -13.00
C ARG A 11 29.14 32.56 -11.53
N ARG A 12 29.22 33.50 -10.59
CA ARG A 12 29.09 33.22 -9.14
C ARG A 12 27.73 32.64 -8.75
N LEU A 13 26.65 33.13 -9.37
CA LEU A 13 25.29 32.59 -9.16
C LEU A 13 25.16 31.16 -9.69
N THR A 14 25.82 30.86 -10.81
CA THR A 14 25.72 29.55 -11.47
C THR A 14 26.65 28.53 -10.80
N GLU A 15 27.86 28.93 -10.42
CA GLU A 15 28.90 28.02 -9.90
C GLU A 15 28.84 27.79 -8.39
N ASN A 16 28.03 28.56 -7.66
CA ASN A 16 27.83 28.41 -6.21
C ASN A 16 26.36 28.62 -5.85
N ARG A 17 25.49 27.74 -6.38
CA ARG A 17 24.05 27.80 -6.09
C ARG A 17 23.74 27.54 -4.63
N LEU A 18 24.56 26.75 -3.93
CA LEU A 18 24.40 26.44 -2.51
C LEU A 18 24.22 27.69 -1.66
N LYS A 19 25.08 28.70 -1.88
CA LYS A 19 25.05 29.98 -1.16
C LYS A 19 23.72 30.74 -1.31
N TYR A 20 23.01 30.53 -2.41
CA TYR A 20 21.79 31.26 -2.74
C TYR A 20 20.53 30.38 -2.65
N TYR A 21 20.64 29.20 -2.05
CA TYR A 21 19.50 28.31 -1.87
C TYR A 21 18.44 28.97 -1.00
N ARG A 22 17.21 29.01 -1.51
CA ARG A 22 16.03 29.50 -0.78
C ARG A 22 14.97 28.41 -0.81
N PRO A 23 14.86 27.59 0.25
CA PRO A 23 13.86 26.52 0.29
C PRO A 23 12.46 27.11 0.40
N TYR A 24 11.50 26.48 -0.27
CA TYR A 24 10.07 26.71 0.00
C TYR A 24 9.73 26.35 1.44
N ALA A 25 8.61 26.87 1.96
CA ALA A 25 8.19 26.62 3.35
C ALA A 25 8.19 25.11 3.72
N LYS A 26 7.67 24.25 2.83
CA LYS A 26 7.68 22.78 3.04
C LYS A 26 9.06 22.16 2.93
N GLN A 27 9.93 22.66 2.06
CA GLN A 27 11.32 22.20 1.95
C GLN A 27 12.09 22.55 3.23
N ARG A 28 11.89 23.78 3.76
CA ARG A 28 12.46 24.21 5.03
C ARG A 28 11.99 23.33 6.20
N ALA A 29 10.69 23.06 6.29
CA ALA A 29 10.14 22.17 7.31
C ALA A 29 10.75 20.75 7.23
N PHE A 30 10.94 20.23 6.02
CA PHE A 30 11.62 18.96 5.79
C PHE A 30 13.08 18.96 6.28
N HIS A 31 13.82 20.04 6.02
CA HIS A 31 15.20 20.21 6.51
C HIS A 31 15.26 20.31 8.04
N GLU A 32 14.39 21.13 8.63
CA GLU A 32 14.28 21.32 10.09
C GLU A 32 13.95 20.00 10.81
N ALA A 33 13.07 19.18 10.23
CA ALA A 33 12.77 17.85 10.76
C ALA A 33 14.02 16.97 10.88
N GLY A 34 15.05 17.19 10.07
CA GLY A 34 16.31 16.43 10.11
C GLY A 34 17.13 16.62 11.37
N LEU A 35 16.83 17.65 12.18
CA LEU A 35 17.45 17.83 13.48
C LEU A 35 16.98 16.77 14.49
N VAL A 36 15.72 16.34 14.38
CA VAL A 36 15.05 15.47 15.36
C VAL A 36 14.93 14.05 14.82
N TYR A 37 14.48 13.91 13.57
CA TYR A 37 14.11 12.62 12.99
C TYR A 37 15.24 12.07 12.13
N ARG A 38 15.67 10.87 12.46
CA ARG A 38 16.69 10.14 11.71
C ARG A 38 16.20 9.77 10.32
N GLU A 39 14.96 9.33 10.21
CA GLU A 39 14.34 8.85 8.98
C GLU A 39 13.31 9.87 8.48
N ARG A 40 13.46 10.35 7.25
CA ARG A 40 12.54 11.36 6.70
C ARG A 40 12.06 11.03 5.29
N LEU A 41 10.76 11.12 5.08
CA LEU A 41 10.15 11.08 3.77
C LEU A 41 9.75 12.50 3.37
N PHE A 42 10.29 13.01 2.27
CA PHE A 42 9.73 14.16 1.58
C PHE A 42 8.87 13.69 0.40
N ARG A 43 7.60 13.49 0.69
CA ARG A 43 6.59 13.05 -0.26
C ARG A 43 5.98 14.24 -0.97
N ALA A 44 6.15 14.36 -2.28
CA ALA A 44 5.67 15.55 -2.96
C ALA A 44 5.08 15.26 -4.35
N ALA A 45 4.29 16.21 -4.83
CA ALA A 45 3.83 16.25 -6.20
C ALA A 45 5.00 16.25 -7.22
N ASN A 46 4.70 15.97 -8.48
CA ASN A 46 5.72 15.99 -9.52
C ASN A 46 6.20 17.41 -9.79
N GLN A 47 7.51 17.56 -10.00
CA GLN A 47 8.18 18.82 -10.35
C GLN A 47 8.06 19.97 -9.33
N VAL A 48 7.71 19.69 -8.06
CA VAL A 48 7.61 20.75 -7.03
C VAL A 48 8.91 20.99 -6.23
N GLY A 49 10.02 20.35 -6.64
CA GLY A 49 11.35 20.58 -6.05
C GLY A 49 11.78 19.61 -4.94
N LYS A 50 11.16 18.43 -4.82
CA LYS A 50 11.56 17.39 -3.85
C LYS A 50 13.04 16.96 -3.97
N THR A 51 13.48 16.59 -5.17
CA THR A 51 14.88 16.20 -5.45
C THR A 51 15.84 17.38 -5.28
N ILE A 52 15.37 18.61 -5.52
CA ILE A 52 16.15 19.82 -5.25
C ILE A 52 16.43 19.92 -3.75
N ALA A 53 15.42 19.80 -2.89
CA ALA A 53 15.63 19.83 -1.45
C ALA A 53 16.62 18.75 -0.99
N GLY A 54 16.43 17.49 -1.43
CA GLY A 54 17.36 16.40 -1.10
C GLY A 54 18.80 16.67 -1.55
N GLY A 55 18.98 17.20 -2.75
CA GLY A 55 20.32 17.48 -3.31
C GLY A 55 21.01 18.71 -2.71
N PHE A 56 20.26 19.72 -2.25
CA PHE A 56 20.83 20.85 -1.52
C PHE A 56 21.24 20.44 -0.10
N GLU A 57 20.42 19.64 0.59
CA GLU A 57 20.80 19.09 1.90
C GLU A 57 22.04 18.18 1.80
N ALA A 58 22.11 17.30 0.80
CA ALA A 58 23.30 16.50 0.50
C ALA A 58 24.55 17.36 0.26
N ALA A 59 24.42 18.46 -0.50
CA ALA A 59 25.54 19.37 -0.75
C ALA A 59 26.00 20.10 0.52
N MET A 60 25.07 20.51 1.40
CA MET A 60 25.42 21.11 2.69
C MET A 60 26.18 20.13 3.57
N HIS A 61 25.71 18.89 3.68
CA HIS A 61 26.38 17.85 4.48
C HIS A 61 27.75 17.49 3.92
N ALA A 62 27.90 17.37 2.60
CA ALA A 62 29.19 17.06 1.99
C ALA A 62 30.21 18.20 2.10
N THR A 63 29.77 19.46 2.01
CA THR A 63 30.67 20.62 2.02
C THR A 63 30.90 21.20 3.42
N GLY A 64 30.01 20.92 4.38
CA GLY A 64 29.96 21.61 5.67
C GLY A 64 29.46 23.06 5.57
N ARG A 65 28.94 23.49 4.40
CA ARG A 65 28.51 24.88 4.15
C ARG A 65 27.01 25.00 4.36
N TYR A 66 26.62 25.36 5.57
CA TYR A 66 25.22 25.57 5.96
C TYR A 66 24.86 27.07 5.88
N PRO A 67 23.63 27.44 5.47
CA PRO A 67 23.12 28.79 5.65
C PRO A 67 23.09 29.21 7.12
N ASP A 68 23.21 30.52 7.40
CA ASP A 68 23.20 31.04 8.78
C ASP A 68 21.89 30.74 9.54
N ASP A 69 20.77 30.62 8.81
CA ASP A 69 19.46 30.28 9.35
C ASP A 69 19.15 28.78 9.31
N TRP A 70 20.15 27.93 9.07
CA TRP A 70 19.99 26.48 9.03
C TRP A 70 19.61 25.91 10.40
N ARG A 71 18.57 25.07 10.40
CA ARG A 71 17.98 24.47 11.60
C ARG A 71 17.87 22.94 11.54
N GLY A 72 18.42 22.34 10.50
CA GLY A 72 18.49 20.87 10.35
C GLY A 72 19.74 20.29 11.01
N LYS A 73 20.06 19.04 10.68
CA LYS A 73 21.30 18.37 11.12
C LYS A 73 22.53 19.11 10.58
N VAL A 74 23.59 19.17 11.38
CA VAL A 74 24.90 19.72 10.99
C VAL A 74 25.99 18.67 11.24
N PHE A 75 26.98 18.63 10.35
CA PHE A 75 28.19 17.85 10.48
C PHE A 75 29.40 18.78 10.62
N ASN A 76 30.20 18.56 11.66
CA ASN A 76 31.41 19.32 11.97
C ASN A 76 32.69 18.61 11.51
N GLU A 77 32.54 17.60 10.65
CA GLU A 77 33.61 16.81 10.06
C GLU A 77 33.24 16.37 8.64
N PRO A 78 34.21 15.98 7.79
CA PRO A 78 33.94 15.43 6.48
C PRO A 78 33.07 14.17 6.54
N THR A 79 32.18 14.00 5.56
CA THR A 79 31.18 12.92 5.55
C THR A 79 31.41 11.91 4.44
N PHE A 80 31.16 10.63 4.75
CA PHE A 80 31.04 9.54 3.79
C PHE A 80 29.56 9.17 3.63
N ALA A 81 29.05 9.20 2.40
CA ALA A 81 27.62 9.07 2.15
C ALA A 81 27.28 8.44 0.81
N TRP A 82 26.03 7.98 0.68
CA TRP A 82 25.49 7.49 -0.58
C TRP A 82 24.23 8.22 -1.02
N VAL A 83 24.05 8.27 -2.34
CA VAL A 83 22.85 8.74 -3.01
C VAL A 83 22.34 7.66 -3.96
N GLY A 84 21.07 7.30 -3.79
CA GLY A 84 20.38 6.23 -4.48
C GLY A 84 19.40 6.72 -5.54
N SER A 85 19.23 5.94 -6.61
CA SER A 85 18.12 6.10 -7.56
C SER A 85 17.79 4.76 -8.24
N PRO A 86 16.63 4.55 -8.89
CA PRO A 86 16.24 3.25 -9.45
C PRO A 86 17.24 2.65 -10.43
N THR A 87 17.68 3.43 -11.42
CA THR A 87 18.59 3.00 -12.49
C THR A 87 19.79 3.91 -12.61
N GLY A 88 20.82 3.52 -13.38
CA GLY A 88 21.97 4.38 -13.63
C GLY A 88 21.60 5.64 -14.42
N GLU A 89 20.65 5.55 -15.33
CA GLU A 89 20.14 6.69 -16.13
C GLU A 89 19.40 7.68 -15.24
N THR A 90 18.47 7.20 -14.40
CA THR A 90 17.72 8.06 -13.48
C THR A 90 18.65 8.71 -12.44
N LEU A 91 19.65 7.97 -11.95
CA LEU A 91 20.69 8.49 -11.07
C LEU A 91 21.51 9.63 -11.72
N ARG A 92 21.89 9.47 -12.99
CA ARG A 92 22.60 10.49 -13.77
C ARG A 92 21.72 11.72 -14.05
N ASP A 93 20.49 11.49 -14.46
CA ASP A 93 19.60 12.54 -14.97
C ASP A 93 18.92 13.33 -13.85
N ASN A 94 18.82 12.77 -12.65
CA ASN A 94 18.21 13.40 -11.48
C ASN A 94 19.24 13.75 -10.39
N PRO A 95 19.64 12.87 -9.44
CA PRO A 95 20.56 13.25 -8.38
C PRO A 95 21.89 13.83 -8.84
N GLN A 96 22.58 13.17 -9.78
CA GLN A 96 23.87 13.66 -10.28
C GLN A 96 23.72 15.04 -10.93
N ARG A 97 22.70 15.24 -11.77
CA ARG A 97 22.43 16.55 -12.38
C ARG A 97 22.14 17.62 -11.33
N ILE A 98 21.45 17.29 -10.25
CA ILE A 98 21.21 18.24 -9.16
C ILE A 98 22.50 18.56 -8.41
N LEU A 99 23.32 17.55 -8.09
CA LEU A 99 24.56 17.73 -7.33
C LEU A 99 25.65 18.44 -8.13
N LEU A 100 25.92 17.99 -9.35
CA LEU A 100 27.03 18.45 -10.18
C LEU A 100 26.62 19.50 -11.23
N GLY A 101 25.38 19.49 -11.68
CA GLY A 101 24.96 20.21 -12.88
C GLY A 101 24.83 19.26 -14.08
N ARG A 102 24.47 19.78 -15.25
CA ARG A 102 24.37 18.96 -16.47
C ARG A 102 25.73 18.38 -16.85
N VAL A 103 25.73 17.26 -17.58
CA VAL A 103 26.94 16.69 -18.18
C VAL A 103 27.67 17.77 -19.00
N GLY A 104 28.99 17.88 -18.80
CA GLY A 104 29.81 18.95 -19.40
C GLY A 104 29.72 20.32 -18.69
N GLN A 105 28.87 20.46 -17.67
CA GLN A 105 28.67 21.68 -16.88
C GLN A 105 28.83 21.40 -15.37
N HIS A 106 29.76 20.50 -15.00
CA HIS A 106 30.01 20.20 -13.60
C HIS A 106 30.44 21.45 -12.81
N GLY A 107 29.93 21.57 -11.59
CA GLY A 107 30.06 22.75 -10.74
C GLY A 107 28.91 23.75 -10.88
N THR A 108 27.87 23.43 -11.65
CA THR A 108 26.64 24.26 -11.78
C THR A 108 25.43 23.69 -11.02
N GLY A 109 25.65 22.61 -10.28
CA GLY A 109 24.67 21.96 -9.40
C GLY A 109 24.60 22.59 -8.00
N SER A 110 24.11 21.81 -7.04
CA SER A 110 24.06 22.20 -5.63
C SER A 110 25.42 22.13 -4.95
N ILE A 111 26.34 21.28 -5.40
CA ILE A 111 27.73 21.29 -4.93
C ILE A 111 28.46 22.44 -5.65
N PRO A 112 29.00 23.43 -4.92
CA PRO A 112 29.75 24.52 -5.53
C PRO A 112 30.97 24.04 -6.30
N LYS A 113 31.29 24.68 -7.42
CA LYS A 113 32.43 24.30 -8.28
C LYS A 113 33.76 24.26 -7.53
N ASP A 114 33.98 25.20 -6.62
CA ASP A 114 35.21 25.26 -5.81
C ASP A 114 35.33 24.13 -4.78
N ALA A 115 34.21 23.45 -4.48
CA ALA A 115 34.18 22.32 -3.57
C ALA A 115 34.34 20.96 -4.28
N ILE A 116 34.15 20.88 -5.60
CA ILE A 116 34.36 19.62 -6.34
C ILE A 116 35.87 19.41 -6.51
N VAL A 117 36.40 18.36 -5.89
CA VAL A 117 37.81 17.98 -6.01
C VAL A 117 38.00 17.00 -7.16
N GLU A 118 37.15 15.97 -7.21
CA GLU A 118 37.24 14.92 -8.22
C GLU A 118 35.85 14.29 -8.44
N THR A 119 35.63 13.80 -9.66
CA THR A 119 34.51 12.90 -9.98
C THR A 119 35.07 11.63 -10.60
N VAL A 120 34.82 10.49 -9.97
CA VAL A 120 35.23 9.17 -10.45
C VAL A 120 34.12 8.60 -11.33
N PRO A 121 34.39 8.15 -12.56
CA PRO A 121 33.39 7.56 -13.44
C PRO A 121 32.71 6.33 -12.84
N GLY A 122 31.42 6.19 -13.08
CA GLY A 122 30.62 5.00 -12.76
C GLY A 122 30.62 3.98 -13.90
N ALA A 123 30.29 2.74 -13.59
CA ALA A 123 30.20 1.67 -14.60
C ALA A 123 28.79 1.57 -15.20
N GLY A 124 28.73 1.21 -16.48
CA GLY A 124 27.50 0.73 -17.16
C GLY A 124 26.66 1.80 -17.87
N VAL A 125 26.76 3.08 -17.50
CA VAL A 125 26.00 4.18 -18.14
C VAL A 125 26.94 5.32 -18.52
N SER A 126 26.82 5.83 -19.75
CA SER A 126 27.62 6.97 -20.22
C SER A 126 27.40 8.20 -19.34
N ASP A 127 28.50 8.86 -18.99
CA ASP A 127 28.56 10.09 -18.19
C ASP A 127 28.02 9.96 -16.76
N LEU A 128 27.76 8.73 -16.30
CA LEU A 128 27.45 8.45 -14.90
C LEU A 128 28.72 8.61 -14.07
N VAL A 129 28.62 9.35 -12.98
CA VAL A 129 29.65 9.44 -11.93
C VAL A 129 29.36 8.36 -10.90
N GLY A 130 30.39 7.63 -10.47
CA GLY A 130 30.29 6.63 -9.41
C GLY A 130 30.60 7.22 -8.03
N THR A 131 31.51 8.19 -7.96
CA THR A 131 31.87 8.86 -6.70
C THR A 131 32.21 10.32 -6.93
N ILE A 132 31.73 11.19 -6.05
CA ILE A 132 32.07 12.62 -6.01
C ILE A 132 32.91 12.87 -4.77
N ILE A 133 34.12 13.40 -4.96
CA ILE A 133 35.00 13.84 -3.87
C ILE A 133 34.81 15.34 -3.68
N VAL A 134 34.44 15.73 -2.47
CA VAL A 134 34.03 17.09 -2.13
C VAL A 134 34.93 17.63 -1.03
N ARG A 135 35.48 18.82 -1.22
CA ARG A 135 36.20 19.56 -0.19
C ARG A 135 35.22 19.98 0.90
N TRP A 136 35.50 19.55 2.12
CA TRP A 136 34.76 19.94 3.32
C TRP A 136 35.43 21.16 3.97
N GLY A 137 34.64 22.15 4.37
CA GLY A 137 35.12 23.45 4.85
C GLY A 137 35.13 24.54 3.76
N GLY A 138 35.03 25.81 4.18
CA GLY A 138 34.75 26.93 3.28
C GLY A 138 35.95 27.84 2.97
N GLY A 139 36.39 27.86 1.71
CA GLY A 139 36.87 29.09 1.05
C GLY A 139 38.36 29.45 1.09
N GLY A 140 39.27 28.53 1.40
CA GLY A 140 40.72 28.80 1.31
C GLY A 140 41.59 28.17 2.39
N ASP A 141 40.99 27.52 3.39
CA ASP A 141 41.73 26.98 4.52
C ASP A 141 42.53 25.71 4.19
N VAL A 142 43.80 25.72 4.61
CA VAL A 142 44.83 24.71 4.32
C VAL A 142 44.62 23.40 5.11
N GLN A 143 43.59 23.33 5.96
CA GLN A 143 43.20 22.13 6.75
C GLN A 143 41.91 21.46 6.27
N ALA A 144 41.42 21.75 5.06
CA ALA A 144 40.19 21.17 4.53
C ALA A 144 40.29 19.65 4.33
N GLY A 145 39.39 18.88 4.95
CA GLY A 145 39.21 17.45 4.72
C GLY A 145 38.37 17.16 3.46
N HIS A 146 38.18 15.87 3.14
CA HIS A 146 37.41 15.44 1.98
C HIS A 146 36.21 14.59 2.39
N SER A 147 35.03 15.00 1.95
CA SER A 147 33.82 14.17 1.97
C SER A 147 33.74 13.35 0.68
N SER A 148 33.02 12.23 0.72
CA SER A 148 32.73 11.44 -0.46
C SER A 148 31.24 11.12 -0.58
N ILE A 149 30.72 11.21 -1.80
CA ILE A 149 29.37 10.80 -2.14
C ILE A 149 29.46 9.69 -3.18
N GLY A 150 29.10 8.47 -2.79
CA GLY A 150 28.91 7.37 -3.73
C GLY A 150 27.52 7.42 -4.38
N LEU A 151 27.46 7.30 -5.70
CA LEU A 151 26.19 7.22 -6.44
C LEU A 151 25.87 5.74 -6.73
N LYS A 152 24.69 5.28 -6.30
CA LYS A 152 24.27 3.87 -6.41
C LYS A 152 22.91 3.74 -7.07
N SER A 153 22.76 2.76 -7.95
CA SER A 153 21.45 2.43 -8.51
C SER A 153 20.82 1.25 -7.78
N TYR A 154 19.49 1.21 -7.67
CA TYR A 154 18.78 0.11 -7.00
C TYR A 154 18.91 -1.20 -7.79
N VAL A 155 18.97 -1.13 -9.12
CA VAL A 155 19.20 -2.30 -10.00
C VAL A 155 20.51 -3.04 -9.75
N GLN A 156 21.47 -2.42 -9.06
CA GLN A 156 22.72 -3.08 -8.67
C GLN A 156 22.53 -4.15 -7.57
N GLY A 157 21.34 -4.22 -6.95
CA GLY A 157 21.01 -5.19 -5.94
C GLY A 157 21.53 -4.82 -4.55
N ARG A 158 20.95 -5.47 -3.53
CA ARG A 158 21.23 -5.23 -2.11
C ARG A 158 22.70 -5.41 -1.75
N GLU A 159 23.42 -6.30 -2.42
CA GLU A 159 24.84 -6.62 -2.14
C GLU A 159 25.72 -5.38 -2.29
N LYS A 160 25.39 -4.48 -3.23
CA LYS A 160 26.14 -3.23 -3.43
C LYS A 160 25.85 -2.16 -2.37
N TRP A 161 24.89 -2.39 -1.48
CA TRP A 161 24.54 -1.50 -0.36
C TRP A 161 25.13 -1.96 0.98
N GLN A 162 25.95 -3.01 0.99
CA GLN A 162 26.58 -3.54 2.20
C GLN A 162 27.99 -2.94 2.42
N GLY A 163 28.49 -3.08 3.65
CA GLY A 163 29.94 -3.00 3.96
C GLY A 163 30.50 -1.65 4.40
N GLU A 164 29.88 -0.52 4.06
CA GLU A 164 30.39 0.81 4.43
C GLU A 164 29.67 1.39 5.67
N THR A 165 30.32 2.25 6.47
CA THR A 165 29.62 3.03 7.51
C THR A 165 29.39 4.45 6.99
N LEU A 166 28.14 4.90 6.97
CA LEU A 166 27.77 6.19 6.36
C LEU A 166 27.36 7.22 7.40
N HIS A 167 27.70 8.47 7.14
CA HIS A 167 27.26 9.62 7.93
C HIS A 167 25.83 10.02 7.58
N TRP A 168 25.43 9.85 6.32
CA TRP A 168 24.08 10.13 5.85
C TRP A 168 23.80 9.36 4.55
N LEU A 169 22.52 9.24 4.20
CA LEU A 169 22.08 8.57 2.99
C LEU A 169 20.83 9.22 2.40
N TRP A 170 20.82 9.39 1.08
CA TRP A 170 19.69 9.94 0.34
C TRP A 170 19.17 8.94 -0.68
N PHE A 171 17.89 8.59 -0.61
CA PHE A 171 17.18 7.87 -1.65
C PHE A 171 16.36 8.85 -2.51
N ASP A 172 16.75 9.07 -3.77
CA ASP A 172 15.91 9.76 -4.75
C ASP A 172 15.06 8.76 -5.51
N GLU A 173 13.77 9.02 -5.58
CA GLU A 173 12.74 8.03 -5.93
C GLU A 173 12.69 6.84 -4.94
N GLU A 174 11.59 6.10 -5.00
CA GLU A 174 11.23 5.08 -4.02
C GLU A 174 12.16 3.84 -4.10
N PRO A 175 12.90 3.48 -3.03
CA PRO A 175 13.74 2.28 -3.00
C PRO A 175 12.92 1.02 -2.68
N PRO A 176 13.35 -0.17 -3.14
CA PRO A 176 12.92 -1.45 -2.58
C PRO A 176 13.19 -1.53 -1.06
N ASP A 177 12.34 -2.26 -0.32
CA ASP A 177 12.42 -2.35 1.16
C ASP A 177 13.73 -2.95 1.68
N ASP A 178 14.32 -3.88 0.92
CA ASP A 178 15.58 -4.54 1.26
C ASP A 178 16.78 -3.59 1.12
N ILE A 179 16.79 -2.76 0.07
CA ILE A 179 17.75 -1.67 -0.12
C ILE A 179 17.56 -0.59 0.95
N TYR A 180 16.31 -0.22 1.24
CA TYR A 180 16.00 0.74 2.30
C TYR A 180 16.56 0.29 3.65
N SER A 181 16.24 -0.95 4.04
CA SER A 181 16.67 -1.55 5.30
C SER A 181 18.20 -1.69 5.39
N GLU A 182 18.85 -2.04 4.28
CA GLU A 182 20.31 -2.09 4.23
C GLU A 182 20.91 -0.69 4.41
N GLY A 183 20.37 0.33 3.74
CA GLY A 183 20.79 1.72 3.87
C GLY A 183 20.65 2.25 5.30
N LEU A 184 19.55 1.93 6.00
CA LEU A 184 19.39 2.23 7.43
C LEU A 184 20.48 1.58 8.27
N THR A 185 20.84 0.33 7.95
CA THR A 185 21.90 -0.39 8.67
C THR A 185 23.25 0.34 8.57
N ARG A 186 23.53 0.97 7.42
CA ARG A 186 24.78 1.70 7.18
C ARG A 186 24.95 2.96 8.04
N THR A 187 23.85 3.54 8.55
CA THR A 187 23.88 4.74 9.39
C THR A 187 23.68 4.44 10.88
N ASN A 188 23.60 3.17 11.29
CA ASN A 188 23.33 2.79 12.69
C ASN A 188 24.44 3.24 13.65
N VAL A 189 25.72 3.15 13.23
CA VAL A 189 26.85 3.55 14.07
C VAL A 189 26.91 5.06 14.24
N THR A 190 26.64 5.82 13.18
CA THR A 190 26.72 7.28 13.18
C THR A 190 25.46 7.96 13.71
N GLY A 191 24.33 7.24 13.76
CA GLY A 191 23.01 7.83 13.99
C GLY A 191 22.63 8.82 12.88
N GLY A 192 23.21 8.64 11.69
CA GLY A 192 23.10 9.55 10.56
C GLY A 192 21.69 9.66 9.96
N PRO A 193 21.32 10.83 9.40
CA PRO A 193 20.04 11.01 8.75
C PRO A 193 19.96 10.19 7.46
N VAL A 194 18.80 9.58 7.25
CA VAL A 194 18.39 8.91 6.03
C VAL A 194 17.12 9.57 5.53
N TRP A 195 17.14 10.06 4.30
CA TRP A 195 15.95 10.70 3.73
C TRP A 195 15.62 10.23 2.33
N LEU A 196 14.33 10.32 2.02
CA LEU A 196 13.76 9.90 0.74
C LEU A 196 13.03 11.06 0.09
N THR A 197 13.19 11.22 -1.23
CA THR A 197 12.49 12.23 -2.02
C THR A 197 11.78 11.57 -3.18
N PHE A 198 10.47 11.32 -3.05
CA PHE A 198 9.72 10.66 -4.13
C PHE A 198 8.24 11.04 -4.17
N THR A 199 7.62 10.74 -5.31
CA THR A 199 6.16 10.72 -5.46
C THR A 199 5.72 9.26 -5.37
N PRO A 200 4.80 8.87 -4.47
CA PRO A 200 4.38 7.48 -4.25
C PRO A 200 3.48 6.97 -5.38
N LEU A 201 4.07 6.83 -6.56
CA LEU A 201 3.39 6.33 -7.77
C LEU A 201 3.20 4.81 -7.73
N LEU A 202 3.99 4.11 -6.91
CA LEU A 202 3.87 2.66 -6.69
C LEU A 202 2.79 2.29 -5.66
N GLY A 203 2.12 3.29 -5.07
CA GLY A 203 1.06 3.12 -4.08
C GLY A 203 1.59 2.96 -2.66
N MET A 204 0.99 2.06 -1.89
CA MET A 204 1.35 1.78 -0.48
C MET A 204 2.41 0.68 -0.39
N SER A 205 3.62 0.94 -0.88
CA SER A 205 4.75 0.02 -0.66
C SER A 205 5.09 -0.11 0.82
N GLU A 206 5.93 -1.08 1.18
CA GLU A 206 6.40 -1.24 2.57
C GLU A 206 7.09 0.01 3.09
N VAL A 207 7.88 0.70 2.27
CA VAL A 207 8.53 1.97 2.64
C VAL A 207 7.48 3.05 2.89
N VAL A 208 6.49 3.21 2.00
CA VAL A 208 5.40 4.19 2.21
C VAL A 208 4.56 3.84 3.44
N ARG A 209 4.24 2.56 3.65
CA ARG A 209 3.49 2.06 4.81
C ARG A 209 4.21 2.34 6.12
N ARG A 210 5.53 2.12 6.14
CA ARG A 210 6.43 2.44 7.25
C ARG A 210 6.36 3.92 7.66
N PHE A 211 6.37 4.84 6.70
CA PHE A 211 6.30 6.27 7.01
C PHE A 211 4.89 6.77 7.37
N LEU A 212 3.84 6.22 6.75
CA LEU A 212 2.48 6.77 6.89
C LEU A 212 1.61 6.07 7.93
N LEU A 213 1.81 4.77 8.19
CA LEU A 213 0.92 4.00 9.06
C LEU A 213 1.58 3.56 10.37
N GLU A 214 2.90 3.38 10.39
CA GLU A 214 3.60 2.90 11.57
C GLU A 214 4.13 4.05 12.43
N LYS A 215 3.72 4.10 13.70
CA LYS A 215 4.24 5.10 14.64
C LYS A 215 5.71 4.78 14.98
N SER A 216 6.60 5.75 14.78
CA SER A 216 7.98 5.71 15.26
C SER A 216 8.39 7.11 15.71
N PRO A 217 9.10 7.26 16.85
CA PRO A 217 9.65 8.54 17.26
C PRO A 217 10.75 9.06 16.32
N ASP A 218 11.35 8.19 15.51
CA ASP A 218 12.51 8.50 14.65
C ASP A 218 12.13 8.81 13.20
N ARG A 219 10.85 8.64 12.81
CA ARG A 219 10.35 8.84 11.44
C ARG A 219 9.47 10.07 11.28
N HIS A 220 9.63 10.76 10.16
CA HIS A 220 8.82 11.92 9.79
C HIS A 220 8.42 11.93 8.31
N ASP A 221 7.16 12.25 8.01
CA ASP A 221 6.64 12.54 6.66
C ASP A 221 6.42 14.05 6.52
N THR A 222 7.10 14.66 5.56
CA THR A 222 6.76 15.99 5.07
C THR A 222 6.09 15.83 3.71
N SER A 223 4.88 16.39 3.59
CA SER A 223 4.16 16.41 2.31
C SER A 223 4.11 17.79 1.67
N MET A 224 4.22 17.83 0.34
CA MET A 224 4.10 19.05 -0.46
C MET A 224 3.29 18.83 -1.75
N THR A 225 2.34 19.72 -1.97
CA THR A 225 1.43 19.75 -3.12
C THR A 225 1.91 20.74 -4.19
N ILE A 226 1.28 20.70 -5.37
CA ILE A 226 1.52 21.67 -6.44
C ILE A 226 1.16 23.11 -6.05
N GLU A 227 0.23 23.30 -5.11
CA GLU A 227 -0.17 24.63 -4.65
C GLU A 227 0.90 25.34 -3.83
N GLU A 228 1.79 24.56 -3.21
CA GLU A 228 2.87 25.06 -2.37
C GLU A 228 4.14 25.34 -3.19
N ALA A 229 4.14 25.03 -4.49
CA ALA A 229 5.25 25.33 -5.39
C ALA A 229 5.19 26.80 -5.85
N GLU A 230 6.16 27.61 -5.41
CA GLU A 230 6.18 29.05 -5.68
C GLU A 230 6.50 29.40 -7.15
N HIS A 231 7.03 28.46 -7.94
CA HIS A 231 7.44 28.69 -9.33
C HIS A 231 6.33 28.48 -10.37
N PHE A 232 5.17 27.95 -9.99
CA PHE A 232 4.01 27.83 -10.88
C PHE A 232 3.00 28.94 -10.61
N THR A 233 2.56 29.64 -11.66
CA THR A 233 1.40 30.54 -11.57
C THR A 233 0.12 29.74 -11.36
N PRO A 234 -0.96 30.33 -10.78
CA PRO A 234 -2.24 29.64 -10.61
C PRO A 234 -2.77 29.01 -11.91
N GLU A 235 -2.60 29.68 -13.05
CA GLU A 235 -3.04 29.20 -14.36
C GLU A 235 -2.22 27.98 -14.83
N GLN A 236 -0.90 27.98 -14.58
CA GLN A 236 -0.04 26.85 -14.87
C GLN A 236 -0.42 25.63 -14.02
N ARG A 237 -0.71 25.84 -12.73
CA ARG A 237 -1.15 24.77 -11.83
C ARG A 237 -2.43 24.11 -12.34
N GLN A 238 -3.44 24.91 -12.69
CA GLN A 238 -4.71 24.38 -13.19
C GLN A 238 -4.54 23.58 -14.50
N LYS A 239 -3.69 24.06 -15.42
CA LYS A 239 -3.35 23.31 -16.64
C LYS A 239 -2.69 21.97 -16.33
N ILE A 240 -1.72 21.96 -15.40
CA ILE A 240 -1.04 20.73 -14.98
C ILE A 240 -2.02 19.76 -14.34
N ILE A 241 -2.85 20.22 -13.39
CA ILE A 241 -3.86 19.40 -12.70
C ILE A 241 -4.83 18.74 -13.70
N THR A 242 -5.27 19.51 -14.71
CA THR A 242 -6.23 19.07 -15.73
C THR A 242 -5.61 18.09 -16.74
N SER A 243 -4.29 18.17 -16.97
CA SER A 243 -3.56 17.25 -17.86
C SER A 243 -3.45 15.82 -17.31
N TYR A 244 -3.61 15.62 -16.00
CA TYR A 244 -3.50 14.29 -15.39
C TYR A 244 -4.82 13.51 -15.42
N PRO A 245 -4.76 12.19 -15.73
CA PRO A 245 -5.90 11.29 -15.55
C PRO A 245 -6.45 11.34 -14.13
N ALA A 246 -7.77 11.21 -13.97
CA ALA A 246 -8.43 11.35 -12.68
C ALA A 246 -7.85 10.42 -11.58
N HIS A 247 -7.50 9.17 -11.94
CA HIS A 247 -6.96 8.17 -11.01
C HIS A 247 -5.51 8.41 -10.57
N GLU A 248 -4.72 9.21 -11.29
CA GLU A 248 -3.34 9.55 -10.91
C GLU A 248 -3.22 10.97 -10.34
N ARG A 249 -4.29 11.77 -10.46
CA ARG A 249 -4.26 13.21 -10.19
C ARG A 249 -3.80 13.52 -8.78
N ASP A 250 -4.35 12.85 -7.76
CA ASP A 250 -3.99 13.12 -6.37
C ASP A 250 -2.53 12.75 -6.05
N ALA A 251 -2.02 11.65 -6.60
CA ALA A 251 -0.61 11.32 -6.45
C ALA A 251 0.31 12.32 -7.13
N ARG A 252 -0.01 12.71 -8.37
CA ARG A 252 0.86 13.61 -9.13
C ARG A 252 0.78 15.07 -8.68
N THR A 253 -0.33 15.50 -8.06
CA THR A 253 -0.56 16.91 -7.68
C THR A 253 -0.48 17.17 -6.17
N LYS A 254 -0.72 16.15 -5.34
CA LYS A 254 -0.69 16.26 -3.87
C LYS A 254 0.33 15.32 -3.22
N GLY A 255 0.98 14.46 -4.00
CA GLY A 255 1.87 13.42 -3.47
C GLY A 255 1.14 12.37 -2.64
N ILE A 256 -0.20 12.30 -2.67
CA ILE A 256 -0.97 11.31 -1.91
C ILE A 256 -0.74 9.94 -2.57
N PRO A 257 -0.30 8.90 -1.84
CA PRO A 257 -0.10 7.58 -2.42
C PRO A 257 -1.31 7.15 -3.23
N ILE A 258 -1.09 6.60 -4.42
CA ILE A 258 -2.17 5.96 -5.17
C ILE A 258 -2.62 4.77 -4.34
N LEU A 259 -3.70 4.95 -3.58
CA LEU A 259 -4.46 3.87 -2.97
C LEU A 259 -5.15 3.11 -4.11
N GLY A 260 -4.38 2.32 -4.87
CA GLY A 260 -4.92 1.79 -6.14
C GLY A 260 -4.00 1.00 -7.06
N SER A 261 -2.66 1.17 -7.06
CA SER A 261 -1.81 0.26 -7.86
C SER A 261 -1.90 -1.14 -7.25
N GLY A 262 -2.58 -2.03 -7.96
CA GLY A 262 -2.85 -3.38 -7.50
C GLY A 262 -4.12 -3.56 -6.68
N ARG A 263 -4.94 -2.53 -6.38
CA ARG A 263 -6.23 -2.78 -5.69
C ARG A 263 -7.05 -3.80 -6.45
N ILE A 264 -7.56 -4.80 -5.74
CA ILE A 264 -8.41 -5.82 -6.37
C ILE A 264 -9.78 -5.22 -6.70
N PHE A 265 -10.26 -4.30 -5.87
CA PHE A 265 -11.52 -3.59 -6.08
C PHE A 265 -11.29 -2.09 -6.22
N PRO A 266 -11.15 -1.55 -7.44
CA PRO A 266 -10.96 -0.12 -7.71
C PRO A 266 -12.28 0.67 -7.64
N VAL A 267 -13.12 0.42 -6.62
CA VAL A 267 -14.38 1.14 -6.39
C VAL A 267 -14.30 1.96 -5.10
N THR A 268 -15.03 3.06 -5.02
CA THR A 268 -15.07 3.87 -3.79
C THR A 268 -15.93 3.19 -2.72
N GLU A 269 -15.61 3.38 -1.44
CA GLU A 269 -16.41 2.82 -0.34
C GLU A 269 -17.85 3.34 -0.39
N GLU A 270 -18.04 4.61 -0.74
CA GLU A 270 -19.36 5.24 -0.82
C GLU A 270 -20.26 4.53 -1.85
N LEU A 271 -19.69 3.97 -2.92
CA LEU A 271 -20.45 3.28 -3.96
C LEU A 271 -21.11 2.00 -3.43
N ILE A 272 -20.46 1.31 -2.50
CA ILE A 272 -20.89 0.02 -1.97
C ILE A 272 -21.52 0.13 -0.58
N THR A 273 -21.34 1.25 0.11
CA THR A 273 -21.81 1.44 1.48
C THR A 273 -23.31 1.77 1.55
N VAL A 274 -24.02 1.14 2.48
CA VAL A 274 -25.42 1.45 2.81
C VAL A 274 -25.64 1.52 4.32
N ALA A 275 -26.63 2.29 4.77
CA ALA A 275 -27.06 2.24 6.17
C ALA A 275 -27.71 0.88 6.48
N PRO A 276 -27.57 0.34 7.72
CA PRO A 276 -28.25 -0.89 8.09
C PRO A 276 -29.76 -0.71 8.05
N PHE A 277 -30.47 -1.74 7.58
CA PHE A 277 -31.92 -1.79 7.53
C PHE A 277 -32.43 -3.20 7.87
N GLU A 278 -33.72 -3.31 8.17
CA GLU A 278 -34.35 -4.61 8.45
C GLU A 278 -34.47 -5.42 7.16
N ILE A 279 -33.91 -6.63 7.16
CA ILE A 279 -33.87 -7.47 5.96
C ILE A 279 -35.24 -8.10 5.71
N PRO A 280 -35.85 -7.89 4.52
CA PRO A 280 -37.13 -8.51 4.18
C PRO A 280 -37.11 -10.04 4.31
N THR A 281 -38.18 -10.61 4.85
CA THR A 281 -38.27 -12.06 5.15
C THR A 281 -38.27 -12.97 3.94
N HIS A 282 -38.58 -12.43 2.75
CA HIS A 282 -38.56 -13.16 1.48
C HIS A 282 -37.19 -13.16 0.80
N TRP A 283 -36.23 -12.36 1.28
CA TRP A 283 -34.87 -12.39 0.76
C TRP A 283 -34.15 -13.66 1.19
N HIS A 284 -33.31 -14.17 0.30
CA HIS A 284 -32.54 -15.38 0.56
C HIS A 284 -31.32 -15.04 1.43
N ARG A 285 -30.91 -15.98 2.27
CA ARG A 285 -29.81 -15.80 3.22
C ARG A 285 -28.81 -16.93 3.05
N ILE A 286 -27.53 -16.58 3.09
CA ILE A 286 -26.42 -17.54 3.07
C ILE A 286 -25.27 -16.98 3.90
N GLY A 287 -24.63 -17.83 4.67
CA GLY A 287 -23.38 -17.52 5.35
C GLY A 287 -22.19 -17.91 4.47
N GLY A 288 -21.16 -17.08 4.42
CA GLY A 288 -19.84 -17.45 3.89
C GLY A 288 -18.81 -17.49 5.00
N MET A 289 -17.89 -18.44 4.99
CA MET A 289 -16.81 -18.51 5.99
C MET A 289 -15.47 -18.85 5.37
N ASP A 290 -14.38 -18.48 6.06
CA ASP A 290 -13.01 -18.86 5.74
C ASP A 290 -12.32 -19.49 6.97
N PHE A 291 -11.72 -20.66 6.78
CA PHE A 291 -11.18 -21.49 7.86
C PHE A 291 -9.75 -21.05 8.22
N GLY A 292 -9.61 -20.00 9.02
CA GLY A 292 -8.30 -19.51 9.45
C GLY A 292 -7.72 -20.23 10.68
N TRP A 293 -6.44 -20.62 10.59
CA TRP A 293 -5.59 -20.98 11.75
C TRP A 293 -4.36 -20.09 11.84
N ASP A 294 -3.54 -20.04 10.78
CA ASP A 294 -2.39 -19.11 10.65
C ASP A 294 -2.84 -17.67 10.29
N HIS A 295 -4.11 -17.52 9.91
CA HIS A 295 -4.82 -16.27 9.67
C HIS A 295 -6.16 -16.32 10.43
N PRO A 296 -6.82 -15.18 10.67
CA PRO A 296 -8.11 -15.15 11.36
C PRO A 296 -9.17 -16.05 10.72
N PHE A 297 -10.01 -16.68 11.55
CA PHE A 297 -11.30 -17.17 11.09
C PHE A 297 -12.18 -15.97 10.71
N ALA A 298 -12.93 -16.10 9.62
CA ALA A 298 -13.87 -15.10 9.18
C ALA A 298 -15.21 -15.71 8.78
N ALA A 299 -16.29 -15.01 9.09
CA ALA A 299 -17.64 -15.34 8.67
C ALA A 299 -18.41 -14.07 8.30
N VAL A 300 -19.20 -14.16 7.23
CA VAL A 300 -20.12 -13.10 6.80
C VAL A 300 -21.50 -13.67 6.57
N GLU A 301 -22.51 -12.84 6.78
CA GLU A 301 -23.88 -13.13 6.38
C GLU A 301 -24.25 -12.30 5.17
N LEU A 302 -24.73 -12.97 4.12
CA LEU A 302 -25.24 -12.35 2.91
C LEU A 302 -26.76 -12.44 2.88
N ALA A 303 -27.41 -11.32 2.56
CA ALA A 303 -28.81 -11.27 2.18
C ALA A 303 -28.93 -10.97 0.69
N TRP A 304 -29.70 -11.78 -0.04
CA TRP A 304 -29.85 -11.67 -1.49
C TRP A 304 -31.30 -11.36 -1.86
N ASP A 305 -31.48 -10.17 -2.41
CA ASP A 305 -32.68 -9.77 -3.12
C ASP A 305 -32.62 -10.40 -4.51
N ALA A 306 -33.36 -11.50 -4.70
CA ALA A 306 -33.39 -12.22 -5.97
C ALA A 306 -34.15 -11.47 -7.08
N ASP A 307 -35.06 -10.56 -6.72
CA ASP A 307 -35.87 -9.82 -7.69
C ASP A 307 -35.04 -8.72 -8.36
N GLN A 308 -34.13 -8.08 -7.61
CA GLN A 308 -33.22 -7.04 -8.11
C GLN A 308 -31.79 -7.55 -8.37
N ASP A 309 -31.50 -8.80 -8.00
CA ASP A 309 -30.16 -9.40 -8.01
C ASP A 309 -29.13 -8.55 -7.23
N ILE A 310 -29.49 -8.11 -6.02
CA ILE A 310 -28.62 -7.34 -5.13
C ILE A 310 -28.25 -8.19 -3.92
N VAL A 311 -26.95 -8.29 -3.66
CA VAL A 311 -26.37 -8.98 -2.52
C VAL A 311 -25.93 -7.94 -1.49
N TYR A 312 -26.33 -8.15 -0.24
CA TYR A 312 -26.00 -7.30 0.89
C TYR A 312 -25.13 -8.09 1.88
N VAL A 313 -23.95 -7.57 2.21
CA VAL A 313 -23.15 -8.04 3.35
C VAL A 313 -23.66 -7.32 4.60
N ILE A 314 -24.28 -8.08 5.51
CA ILE A 314 -25.09 -7.50 6.60
C ILE A 314 -24.56 -7.81 8.00
N LYS A 315 -23.72 -8.86 8.13
CA LYS A 315 -22.97 -9.19 9.34
C LYS A 315 -21.58 -9.68 8.95
N ALA A 316 -20.61 -9.43 9.83
CA ALA A 316 -19.25 -9.88 9.72
C ALA A 316 -18.76 -10.30 11.11
N HIS A 317 -17.93 -11.34 11.17
CA HIS A 317 -17.25 -11.78 12.38
C HIS A 317 -15.85 -12.26 12.00
N ARG A 318 -14.84 -11.76 12.71
CA ARG A 318 -13.43 -12.09 12.51
C ARG A 318 -12.79 -12.37 13.86
N LEU A 319 -12.12 -13.52 14.00
CA LEU A 319 -11.50 -13.93 15.26
C LEU A 319 -10.22 -14.74 15.00
N ARG A 320 -9.15 -14.46 15.75
CA ARG A 320 -7.87 -15.19 15.68
C ARG A 320 -7.77 -16.22 16.80
N GLU A 321 -6.97 -17.26 16.57
CA GLU A 321 -6.51 -18.20 17.61
C GLU A 321 -7.65 -18.86 18.42
N ALA A 322 -8.75 -19.19 17.75
CA ALA A 322 -9.92 -19.80 18.38
C ALA A 322 -10.33 -21.12 17.72
N THR A 323 -11.09 -21.93 18.44
CA THR A 323 -11.52 -23.27 18.00
C THR A 323 -12.86 -23.20 17.25
N PRO A 324 -13.20 -24.23 16.44
CA PRO A 324 -14.49 -24.31 15.76
C PRO A 324 -15.71 -24.18 16.70
N VAL A 325 -15.60 -24.64 17.95
CA VAL A 325 -16.66 -24.50 18.97
C VAL A 325 -16.91 -23.03 19.30
N VAL A 326 -15.85 -22.24 19.48
CA VAL A 326 -15.93 -20.81 19.79
C VAL A 326 -16.50 -20.05 18.59
N HIS A 327 -16.00 -20.34 17.38
CA HIS A 327 -16.49 -19.74 16.14
C HIS A 327 -17.99 -20.01 15.94
N ALA A 328 -18.41 -21.28 16.06
CA ALA A 328 -19.80 -21.67 15.92
C ALA A 328 -20.70 -21.04 17.00
N GLY A 329 -20.20 -20.87 18.23
CA GLY A 329 -20.90 -20.15 19.29
C GLY A 329 -21.24 -18.71 18.91
N ALA A 330 -20.31 -18.00 18.26
CA ALA A 330 -20.52 -16.61 17.84
C ALA A 330 -21.57 -16.49 16.72
N ILE A 331 -21.49 -17.35 15.69
CA ILE A 331 -22.27 -17.18 14.45
C ILE A 331 -23.60 -17.95 14.43
N ARG A 332 -23.82 -18.93 15.32
CA ARG A 332 -25.10 -19.67 15.39
C ARG A 332 -26.28 -18.77 15.73
N SER A 333 -26.03 -17.70 16.49
CA SER A 333 -27.03 -16.68 16.81
C SER A 333 -27.57 -15.95 15.57
N TRP A 334 -26.93 -16.09 14.41
CA TRP A 334 -27.36 -15.41 13.18
C TRP A 334 -28.54 -16.09 12.51
N GLY A 335 -28.84 -17.34 12.87
CA GLY A 335 -29.96 -18.12 12.35
C GLY A 335 -29.52 -19.40 11.64
N PRO A 336 -30.47 -20.17 11.10
CA PRO A 336 -30.21 -21.45 10.42
C PRO A 336 -29.70 -21.24 8.99
N LEU A 337 -28.59 -20.53 8.85
CA LEU A 337 -28.01 -20.18 7.55
C LEU A 337 -27.38 -21.41 6.88
N PRO A 338 -27.59 -21.64 5.58
CA PRO A 338 -26.67 -22.47 4.81
C PRO A 338 -25.30 -21.81 4.79
N TRP A 339 -24.24 -22.57 5.08
CA TRP A 339 -22.88 -22.05 5.20
C TRP A 339 -21.98 -22.55 4.07
N ALA A 340 -21.53 -21.61 3.23
CA ALA A 340 -20.50 -21.82 2.22
C ALA A 340 -19.11 -21.76 2.85
N TRP A 341 -18.25 -22.71 2.49
CA TRP A 341 -16.93 -22.92 3.08
C TRP A 341 -15.88 -23.17 1.99
N PRO A 342 -14.60 -22.85 2.21
CA PRO A 342 -13.58 -22.96 1.18
C PRO A 342 -13.24 -24.43 0.92
N ARG A 343 -12.65 -24.73 -0.24
CA ARG A 343 -12.03 -26.05 -0.47
C ARG A 343 -10.86 -26.35 0.50
N ASP A 344 -10.40 -25.35 1.27
CA ASP A 344 -8.98 -25.15 1.59
C ASP A 344 -8.25 -26.39 2.13
N GLY A 345 -7.09 -26.63 1.53
CA GLY A 345 -6.14 -27.69 1.80
C GLY A 345 -4.74 -27.11 1.62
N ARG A 346 -4.38 -26.11 2.43
CA ARG A 346 -3.05 -25.47 2.43
C ARG A 346 -1.91 -26.36 2.92
N ARG A 347 -2.18 -27.58 3.38
CA ARG A 347 -1.14 -28.61 3.46
C ARG A 347 -1.12 -29.33 2.13
N GLU A 348 -0.05 -29.17 1.37
CA GLU A 348 0.33 -29.99 0.19
C GLU A 348 0.35 -31.52 0.47
N THR A 349 -0.04 -31.96 1.68
CA THR A 349 -0.04 -33.35 2.13
C THR A 349 -1.42 -33.94 2.43
N LEU A 350 -2.54 -33.18 2.40
CA LEU A 350 -3.85 -33.75 2.73
C LEU A 350 -4.98 -33.22 1.83
N GLU A 351 -5.23 -33.89 0.71
CA GLU A 351 -6.54 -33.84 0.06
C GLU A 351 -7.65 -34.14 1.09
N GLY A 352 -8.62 -33.23 1.25
CA GLY A 352 -9.76 -33.42 2.16
C GLY A 352 -9.75 -32.65 3.48
N ALA A 353 -8.73 -31.81 3.76
CA ALA A 353 -8.67 -31.02 5.00
C ALA A 353 -9.89 -30.10 5.21
N GLY A 354 -10.38 -29.42 4.16
CA GLY A 354 -11.57 -28.58 4.23
C GLY A 354 -12.85 -29.36 4.56
N VAL A 355 -12.98 -30.60 4.07
CA VAL A 355 -14.12 -31.49 4.40
C VAL A 355 -14.08 -31.86 5.88
N ALA A 356 -12.91 -32.22 6.39
CA ALA A 356 -12.75 -32.56 7.81
C ALA A 356 -13.08 -31.37 8.73
N LEU A 357 -12.71 -30.14 8.34
CA LEU A 357 -13.09 -28.93 9.07
C LEU A 357 -14.59 -28.67 8.98
N ALA A 358 -15.20 -28.78 7.80
CA ALA A 358 -16.64 -28.63 7.63
C ALA A 358 -17.43 -29.62 8.51
N GLU A 359 -16.97 -30.87 8.64
CA GLU A 359 -17.58 -31.84 9.57
C GLU A 359 -17.48 -31.41 11.04
N GLN A 360 -16.37 -30.78 11.45
CA GLN A 360 -16.24 -30.25 12.81
C GLN A 360 -17.27 -29.14 13.06
N TYR A 361 -17.45 -28.22 12.11
CA TYR A 361 -18.48 -27.17 12.20
C TYR A 361 -19.91 -27.74 12.13
N ARG A 362 -20.14 -28.79 11.32
CA ARG A 362 -21.41 -29.52 11.28
C ARG A 362 -21.72 -30.21 12.61
N ALA A 363 -20.71 -30.79 13.27
CA ALA A 363 -20.84 -31.33 14.63
C ALA A 363 -21.19 -30.24 15.66
N GLN A 364 -20.84 -28.98 15.38
CA GLN A 364 -21.30 -27.81 16.12
C GLN A 364 -22.67 -27.28 15.65
N GLN A 365 -23.47 -28.06 14.94
CA GLN A 365 -24.82 -27.71 14.48
C GLN A 365 -24.89 -26.48 13.54
N LEU A 366 -23.81 -26.18 12.82
CA LEU A 366 -23.92 -25.28 11.67
C LEU A 366 -24.40 -26.06 10.44
N ASN A 367 -25.31 -25.47 9.68
CA ASN A 367 -25.83 -26.04 8.44
C ASN A 367 -24.80 -25.86 7.30
N MET A 368 -23.72 -26.64 7.37
CA MET A 368 -22.65 -26.64 6.39
C MET A 368 -23.14 -27.24 5.07
N LEU A 369 -22.92 -26.54 3.95
CA LEU A 369 -23.22 -27.07 2.62
C LEU A 369 -22.45 -28.38 2.36
N ASP A 370 -23.05 -29.31 1.61
CA ASP A 370 -22.44 -30.62 1.33
C ASP A 370 -21.21 -30.53 0.43
N VAL A 371 -21.13 -29.47 -0.36
CA VAL A 371 -20.02 -29.17 -1.25
C VAL A 371 -19.36 -27.86 -0.86
N HIS A 372 -18.03 -27.80 -1.03
CA HIS A 372 -17.26 -26.59 -0.85
C HIS A 372 -17.63 -25.51 -1.88
N ALA A 373 -17.22 -24.28 -1.62
CA ALA A 373 -17.48 -23.14 -2.46
C ALA A 373 -16.89 -23.33 -3.86
N GLN A 374 -17.78 -23.42 -4.85
CA GLN A 374 -17.48 -23.63 -6.26
C GLN A 374 -18.58 -23.00 -7.13
N PHE A 375 -18.23 -22.60 -8.36
CA PHE A 375 -19.19 -22.12 -9.34
C PHE A 375 -20.14 -23.24 -9.80
N ALA A 376 -21.15 -22.88 -10.59
CA ALA A 376 -22.15 -23.83 -11.09
C ALA A 376 -21.53 -24.96 -11.95
N ASP A 377 -20.42 -24.68 -12.61
CA ASP A 377 -19.63 -25.65 -13.39
C ASP A 377 -18.64 -26.49 -12.55
N GLY A 378 -18.61 -26.27 -11.22
CA GLY A 378 -17.69 -26.94 -10.29
C GLY A 378 -16.30 -26.30 -10.21
N SER A 379 -16.02 -25.23 -10.96
CA SER A 379 -14.73 -24.55 -10.88
C SER A 379 -14.56 -23.77 -9.57
N VAL A 380 -13.31 -23.63 -9.11
CA VAL A 380 -12.95 -22.97 -7.83
C VAL A 380 -12.06 -21.73 -8.04
N SER A 381 -12.21 -21.06 -9.18
CA SER A 381 -11.35 -19.94 -9.58
C SER A 381 -11.50 -18.73 -8.65
N VAL A 382 -10.41 -18.38 -7.95
CA VAL A 382 -10.35 -17.16 -7.12
C VAL A 382 -10.56 -15.93 -7.98
N GLU A 383 -9.88 -15.86 -9.13
CA GLU A 383 -9.94 -14.73 -10.06
C GLU A 383 -11.36 -14.50 -10.59
N ALA A 384 -12.07 -15.56 -10.98
CA ALA A 384 -13.45 -15.43 -11.44
C ALA A 384 -14.37 -14.90 -10.32
N GLY A 385 -14.14 -15.33 -9.08
CA GLY A 385 -14.93 -14.84 -7.93
C GLY A 385 -14.66 -13.37 -7.62
N LEU A 386 -13.41 -12.93 -7.75
CA LEU A 386 -13.04 -11.52 -7.61
C LEU A 386 -13.66 -10.66 -8.71
N MET A 387 -13.66 -11.15 -9.96
CA MET A 387 -14.30 -10.44 -11.08
C MET A 387 -15.81 -10.33 -10.92
N ASP A 388 -16.50 -11.37 -10.42
CA ASP A 388 -17.94 -11.30 -10.11
C ASP A 388 -18.23 -10.29 -9.00
N MET A 389 -17.43 -10.29 -7.92
CA MET A 389 -17.54 -9.30 -6.86
C MET A 389 -17.36 -7.87 -7.40
N LEU A 390 -16.30 -7.61 -8.17
CA LEU A 390 -16.05 -6.29 -8.75
C LEU A 390 -17.20 -5.84 -9.65
N THR A 391 -17.65 -6.71 -10.56
CA THR A 391 -18.78 -6.43 -11.46
C THR A 391 -20.03 -6.06 -10.67
N ARG A 392 -20.32 -6.77 -9.58
CA ARG A 392 -21.47 -6.45 -8.72
C ARG A 392 -21.28 -5.15 -7.95
N MET A 393 -20.06 -4.79 -7.53
CA MET A 393 -19.81 -3.49 -6.92
C MET A 393 -20.04 -2.34 -7.90
N GLU A 394 -19.48 -2.43 -9.11
CA GLU A 394 -19.58 -1.40 -10.16
C GLU A 394 -21.02 -1.20 -10.63
N THR A 395 -21.80 -2.28 -10.69
CA THR A 395 -23.22 -2.25 -11.10
C THR A 395 -24.18 -1.97 -9.94
N GLY A 396 -23.68 -1.75 -8.72
CA GLY A 396 -24.50 -1.51 -7.53
C GLY A 396 -25.26 -2.74 -7.01
N LYS A 397 -24.89 -3.94 -7.45
CA LYS A 397 -25.44 -5.24 -7.05
C LYS A 397 -24.73 -5.90 -5.87
N LEU A 398 -23.65 -5.32 -5.36
CA LEU A 398 -23.06 -5.67 -4.07
C LEU A 398 -23.06 -4.43 -3.17
N LYS A 399 -23.70 -4.56 -2.00
CA LYS A 399 -23.79 -3.51 -0.98
C LYS A 399 -23.36 -4.04 0.37
N VAL A 400 -22.82 -3.17 1.21
CA VAL A 400 -22.25 -3.52 2.52
C VAL A 400 -22.78 -2.55 3.58
N PHE A 401 -23.23 -3.09 4.71
CA PHE A 401 -23.66 -2.26 5.83
C PHE A 401 -22.49 -1.45 6.39
N ARG A 402 -22.65 -0.12 6.49
CA ARG A 402 -21.62 0.84 6.97
C ARG A 402 -21.06 0.52 8.36
N THR A 403 -21.73 -0.32 9.14
CA THR A 403 -21.30 -0.74 10.47
C THR A 403 -20.25 -1.85 10.45
N LEU A 404 -19.98 -2.47 9.29
CA LEU A 404 -19.03 -3.58 9.14
C LEU A 404 -17.60 -3.04 8.93
N LEU A 405 -17.07 -2.35 9.95
CA LEU A 405 -15.80 -1.63 9.86
C LEU A 405 -14.61 -2.54 9.51
N ASP A 406 -14.55 -3.74 10.09
CA ASP A 406 -13.52 -4.74 9.79
C ASP A 406 -13.55 -5.18 8.32
N TRP A 407 -14.74 -5.32 7.73
CA TRP A 407 -14.89 -5.67 6.32
C TRP A 407 -14.33 -4.56 5.43
N PHE A 408 -14.63 -3.30 5.75
CA PHE A 408 -14.10 -2.14 5.02
C PHE A 408 -12.60 -1.95 5.23
N GLU A 409 -12.05 -2.36 6.38
CA GLU A 409 -10.61 -2.40 6.61
C GLU A 409 -9.92 -3.34 5.62
N GLU A 410 -10.41 -4.58 5.49
CA GLU A 410 -9.90 -5.52 4.49
C GLU A 410 -10.06 -4.97 3.07
N PHE A 411 -11.25 -4.46 2.73
CA PHE A 411 -11.54 -3.86 1.42
C PHE A 411 -10.52 -2.78 1.02
N ARG A 412 -10.16 -1.87 1.94
CA ARG A 412 -9.20 -0.80 1.68
C ARG A 412 -7.81 -1.31 1.35
N LEU A 413 -7.42 -2.40 2.00
CA LEU A 413 -6.07 -2.97 1.99
C LEU A 413 -5.91 -4.08 0.94
N TYR A 414 -7.01 -4.59 0.37
CA TYR A 414 -6.96 -5.73 -0.53
C TYR A 414 -6.37 -5.40 -1.90
N HIS A 415 -5.22 -6.01 -2.21
CA HIS A 415 -4.41 -5.65 -3.36
C HIS A 415 -3.67 -6.84 -3.97
N ARG A 416 -3.05 -6.57 -5.11
CA ARG A 416 -2.17 -7.43 -5.87
C ARG A 416 -0.74 -6.93 -5.76
N LYS A 417 0.18 -7.87 -5.73
CA LYS A 417 1.62 -7.65 -5.87
C LYS A 417 2.10 -8.55 -7.02
N ASP A 418 2.77 -7.97 -8.00
CA ASP A 418 3.26 -8.67 -9.21
C ASP A 418 2.15 -9.47 -9.94
N GLY A 419 0.96 -8.88 -10.03
CA GLY A 419 -0.23 -9.49 -10.65
C GLY A 419 -0.95 -10.53 -9.80
N LYS A 420 -0.36 -10.96 -8.67
CA LYS A 420 -0.94 -11.97 -7.77
C LYS A 420 -1.65 -11.32 -6.59
N VAL A 421 -2.79 -11.89 -6.20
CA VAL A 421 -3.53 -11.51 -4.99
C VAL A 421 -2.65 -11.69 -3.75
N VAL A 422 -2.54 -10.65 -2.93
CA VAL A 422 -1.88 -10.72 -1.62
C VAL A 422 -2.88 -11.27 -0.61
N LYS A 423 -2.61 -12.48 -0.10
CA LYS A 423 -3.45 -13.20 0.87
C LYS A 423 -3.16 -12.77 2.31
N LEU A 424 -3.32 -11.48 2.60
CA LEU A 424 -3.10 -10.90 3.92
C LEU A 424 -4.25 -9.95 4.24
N GLY A 425 -4.98 -10.25 5.32
CA GLY A 425 -6.14 -9.46 5.73
C GLY A 425 -7.25 -9.48 4.69
N ASP A 426 -7.51 -10.64 4.10
CA ASP A 426 -8.55 -10.88 3.09
C ASP A 426 -9.61 -11.89 3.55
N ASP A 427 -9.69 -12.18 4.84
CA ASP A 427 -10.48 -13.28 5.41
C ASP A 427 -12.00 -13.05 5.24
N LEU A 428 -12.51 -11.87 5.59
CA LEU A 428 -13.93 -11.48 5.41
C LEU A 428 -14.26 -11.30 3.92
N LEU A 429 -13.34 -10.80 3.10
CA LEU A 429 -13.52 -10.71 1.66
C LEU A 429 -13.56 -12.09 1.00
N SER A 430 -12.71 -13.02 1.44
CA SER A 430 -12.72 -14.41 1.02
C SER A 430 -14.02 -15.11 1.43
N ALA A 431 -14.46 -14.94 2.68
CA ALA A 431 -15.76 -15.41 3.16
C ALA A 431 -16.92 -14.85 2.30
N THR A 432 -16.88 -13.55 1.97
CA THR A 432 -17.86 -12.91 1.07
C THR A 432 -17.86 -13.57 -0.30
N ARG A 433 -16.68 -13.77 -0.89
CA ARG A 433 -16.52 -14.45 -2.18
C ARG A 433 -17.11 -15.86 -2.16
N TYR A 434 -16.84 -16.65 -1.13
CA TYR A 434 -17.37 -18.01 -0.99
C TYR A 434 -18.90 -18.03 -0.89
N GLY A 435 -19.48 -17.14 -0.08
CA GLY A 435 -20.93 -16.98 0.00
C GLY A 435 -21.55 -16.59 -1.36
N MET A 436 -20.91 -15.66 -2.08
CA MET A 436 -21.37 -15.19 -3.39
C MET A 436 -21.30 -16.29 -4.46
N MET A 437 -20.20 -17.06 -4.50
CA MET A 437 -20.05 -18.22 -5.39
C MET A 437 -21.18 -19.25 -5.18
N MET A 438 -21.77 -19.28 -3.99
CA MET A 438 -22.76 -20.27 -3.55
C MET A 438 -24.19 -19.71 -3.41
N LEU A 439 -24.49 -18.51 -3.95
CA LEU A 439 -25.83 -17.89 -3.86
C LEU A 439 -26.98 -18.79 -4.30
N ARG A 440 -26.73 -19.74 -5.22
CA ARG A 440 -27.70 -20.76 -5.65
C ARG A 440 -28.23 -21.67 -4.53
N PHE A 441 -27.55 -21.69 -3.37
CA PHE A 441 -27.94 -22.42 -2.17
C PHE A 441 -28.50 -21.52 -1.07
N ALA A 442 -28.69 -20.22 -1.33
CA ALA A 442 -29.24 -19.31 -0.34
C ALA A 442 -30.74 -19.63 -0.09
N GLU A 443 -31.17 -19.52 1.17
CA GLU A 443 -32.51 -19.96 1.61
C GLU A 443 -33.30 -18.85 2.31
N GLN A 444 -34.63 -18.92 2.25
CA GLN A 444 -35.51 -18.04 3.05
C GLN A 444 -35.64 -18.57 4.48
N ILE A 445 -34.76 -18.13 5.38
CA ILE A 445 -34.64 -18.68 6.74
C ILE A 445 -35.78 -18.30 7.72
N TYR A 446 -36.66 -17.36 7.35
CA TYR A 446 -37.79 -16.92 8.18
C TYR A 446 -39.17 -17.29 7.62
N ARG A 447 -39.22 -18.18 6.63
CA ARG A 447 -40.50 -18.59 6.02
C ARG A 447 -41.30 -19.40 7.05
N ARG A 448 -42.49 -18.90 7.44
CA ARG A 448 -43.47 -19.71 8.19
C ARG A 448 -43.72 -20.99 7.41
N ASP A 449 -43.55 -22.14 8.05
CA ASP A 449 -43.87 -23.45 7.48
C ASP A 449 -45.23 -23.40 6.76
N LYS A 450 -45.25 -23.88 5.50
CA LYS A 450 -46.54 -24.17 4.84
C LYS A 450 -47.29 -25.15 5.75
N PRO A 451 -48.59 -24.93 6.04
CA PRO A 451 -49.35 -25.90 6.81
C PRO A 451 -49.25 -27.25 6.11
N ARG A 452 -48.65 -28.24 6.80
CA ARG A 452 -48.57 -29.62 6.32
C ARG A 452 -49.98 -30.04 5.93
N ARG A 453 -50.22 -30.29 4.63
CA ARG A 453 -51.45 -30.96 4.18
C ARG A 453 -51.54 -32.26 4.96
N ARG A 454 -52.50 -32.36 5.88
CA ARG A 454 -52.88 -33.63 6.51
C ARG A 454 -53.17 -34.62 5.38
N ARG A 455 -52.29 -35.60 5.15
CA ARG A 455 -52.65 -36.77 4.36
C ARG A 455 -53.83 -37.41 5.09
N GLY A 456 -54.96 -37.52 4.41
CA GLY A 456 -56.15 -38.19 4.93
C GLY A 456 -55.77 -39.60 5.38
N PHE A 457 -56.12 -39.91 6.62
CA PHE A 457 -56.07 -41.26 7.16
C PHE A 457 -56.99 -42.15 6.31
N PHE A 458 -56.42 -43.00 5.47
CA PHE A 458 -57.11 -44.19 4.98
C PHE A 458 -57.15 -45.20 6.14
N TRP A 459 -58.34 -45.42 6.69
CA TRP A 459 -58.59 -46.51 7.62
C TRP A 459 -58.60 -47.82 6.83
N GLY A 460 -57.56 -48.63 7.00
CA GLY A 460 -57.54 -50.04 6.65
C GLY A 460 -57.33 -50.85 7.91
N GLY A 461 -58.42 -51.34 8.52
CA GLY A 461 -58.42 -52.53 9.36
C GLY A 461 -59.26 -53.56 8.58
N GLY A 462 -58.80 -54.77 8.30
CA GLY A 462 -58.20 -55.71 9.24
C GLY A 462 -59.24 -56.83 9.42
N HIS A 463 -59.00 -57.97 8.77
CA HIS A 463 -59.78 -59.20 8.89
C HIS A 463 -60.03 -59.60 10.35
N ASP A 464 -61.23 -60.07 10.70
CA ASP A 464 -61.39 -61.44 11.22
C ASP A 464 -62.85 -61.94 11.30
N THR A 465 -62.99 -63.23 10.95
CA THR A 465 -63.91 -64.28 11.40
C THR A 465 -65.43 -64.05 11.53
N GLY A 466 -66.18 -64.95 10.87
CA GLY A 466 -67.16 -65.78 11.60
C GLY A 466 -68.63 -65.68 11.22
N ALA A 467 -69.12 -66.75 10.57
CA ALA A 467 -70.34 -67.48 10.95
C ALA A 467 -71.76 -66.87 10.75
N TRP A 468 -72.45 -67.46 9.77
CA TRP A 468 -73.79 -68.08 9.83
C TRP A 468 -75.12 -67.26 9.90
N MET A 469 -76.03 -67.75 9.03
CA MET A 469 -77.50 -67.81 9.08
C MET A 469 -78.37 -66.64 8.58
N SER A 470 -78.87 -66.85 7.35
CA SER A 470 -80.29 -66.89 6.94
C SER A 470 -81.34 -66.06 7.68
N GLY A 471 -82.05 -65.25 6.89
CA GLY A 471 -83.38 -64.71 7.13
C GLY A 471 -83.91 -64.11 5.84
#